data_AF-A0A1Y2T7N6-F1
#
_entry.id   AF-A0A1Y2T7N6-F1
#
_cell.length_a   1.000
_cell.length_b   1.000
_cell.length_c   1.000
_cell.angle_alpha   90.00
_cell.angle_beta   90.00
_cell.angle_gamma   90.00
#
_symmetry.space_group_name_H-M   'P 1'
#
loop_
_entity.id
_entity.type
_entity.pdbx_description
1 polymer ?
#
loop_
_entity_poly.entity_id
_entity_poly.type
_entity_poly.pdbx_seq_one_letter_code
_entity_poly.pdbx_strand_id
1 'polypeptide(L)'
;MLPPIDEAILKNNPDFERLYKTVTGSLLNADGSTKSNDPAAKKRDAVRDELRAHRLKATKQHLLRRAIVAAATPEASTGSAVQSKQQQQQSQLRRTRSVPQNQQPRDSVSALPPEILDLLLLLPPFLSNASSMPNSSLALILSRPPFSELNTLFPILTATLSATLSRQTKALARVLNPHTNPSYIHRSIPTLASTTADLQASISNSSNSLSRSRQRATHDLTTHLSQHARALAQLVRVLESKHGPAARSAELRAADAGLESQIWALAAEALLWDARRTVYPPEAQRALANYRRHLGDARMRLADAVRVRETELGDYGMSIIEGESGDETKERTMREIARVWREMETRLNEIKADLDRLG
;
A
#
# COMPACT_ATOMS: atom_id res chain seq x y z
N MET A 1 -6.59 -7.32 13.86
CA MET A 1 -6.58 -7.72 15.28
C MET A 1 -7.24 -9.08 15.40
N LEU A 2 -6.61 -10.04 16.07
CA LEU A 2 -7.24 -11.33 16.36
C LEU A 2 -8.34 -11.10 17.41
N PRO A 3 -9.56 -11.62 17.22
CA PRO A 3 -10.63 -11.48 18.20
C PRO A 3 -10.22 -12.16 19.53
N PRO A 4 -10.63 -11.59 20.68
CA PRO A 4 -10.34 -12.20 21.98
C PRO A 4 -11.00 -13.58 22.05
N ILE A 5 -10.21 -14.61 22.35
CA ILE A 5 -10.67 -15.99 22.49
C ILE A 5 -11.03 -16.23 23.95
N ASP A 6 -12.14 -16.91 24.18
CA ASP A 6 -12.65 -17.23 25.52
C ASP A 6 -11.68 -18.15 26.30
N GLU A 7 -11.41 -17.81 27.56
CA GLU A 7 -10.41 -18.49 28.40
C GLU A 7 -10.78 -19.95 28.67
N ALA A 8 -12.07 -20.29 28.62
CA ALA A 8 -12.57 -21.66 28.74
C ALA A 8 -12.08 -22.56 27.59
N ILE A 9 -11.96 -22.02 26.36
CA ILE A 9 -11.51 -22.75 25.18
C ILE A 9 -10.00 -22.99 25.23
N LEU A 10 -9.25 -22.02 25.75
CA LEU A 10 -7.80 -22.15 25.97
C LEU A 10 -7.48 -23.20 27.04
N LYS A 11 -8.26 -23.27 28.12
CA LYS A 11 -8.10 -24.28 29.18
C LYS A 11 -8.47 -25.70 28.73
N ASN A 12 -9.45 -25.83 27.84
CA ASN A 12 -9.88 -27.13 27.31
C ASN A 12 -8.93 -27.70 26.25
N ASN A 13 -8.05 -26.87 25.66
CA ASN A 13 -7.10 -27.31 24.64
C ASN A 13 -5.71 -26.66 24.83
N PRO A 14 -4.81 -27.29 25.60
CA PRO A 14 -3.51 -26.71 25.97
C PRO A 14 -2.55 -26.55 24.78
N ASP A 15 -2.71 -27.34 23.73
CA ASP A 15 -1.89 -27.21 22.51
C ASP A 15 -2.32 -25.99 21.70
N PHE A 16 -3.61 -25.70 21.64
CA PHE A 16 -4.13 -24.47 21.04
C PHE A 16 -3.70 -23.22 21.83
N GLU A 17 -3.66 -23.29 23.16
CA GLU A 17 -3.18 -22.20 24.01
C GLU A 17 -1.71 -21.87 23.73
N ARG A 18 -0.85 -22.89 23.60
CA ARG A 18 0.55 -22.71 23.22
C ARG A 18 0.69 -22.07 21.84
N LEU A 19 -0.07 -22.55 20.86
CA LEU A 19 -0.04 -22.03 19.49
C LEU A 19 -0.51 -20.57 19.45
N TYR A 20 -1.61 -20.24 20.13
CA TYR A 20 -2.14 -18.88 20.23
C TYR A 20 -1.13 -17.92 20.89
N LYS A 21 -0.48 -18.32 22.00
CA LYS A 21 0.59 -17.53 22.64
C LYS A 21 1.81 -17.35 21.74
N THR A 22 2.18 -18.38 20.98
CA THR A 22 3.35 -18.31 20.08
C THR A 22 3.07 -17.38 18.89
N VAL A 23 1.87 -17.47 18.32
CA VAL A 23 1.41 -16.67 17.19
C VAL A 23 1.23 -15.20 17.58
N THR A 24 0.57 -14.92 18.70
CA THR A 24 0.35 -13.55 19.20
C THR A 24 1.62 -12.92 19.80
N GLY A 25 2.48 -13.72 20.46
CA GLY A 25 3.69 -13.22 21.11
C GLY A 25 4.86 -13.02 20.16
N SER A 26 5.18 -14.03 19.34
CA SER A 26 6.43 -14.05 18.56
C SER A 26 6.26 -13.66 17.09
N LEU A 27 5.13 -14.00 16.47
CA LEU A 27 4.97 -13.97 15.02
C LEU A 27 4.19 -12.76 14.52
N LEU A 28 3.28 -12.18 15.32
CA LEU A 28 2.41 -11.08 14.90
C LEU A 28 2.53 -9.87 15.82
N ASN A 29 2.39 -8.68 15.24
CA ASN A 29 2.16 -7.42 15.93
C ASN A 29 0.68 -7.32 16.31
N ALA A 30 0.34 -6.39 17.22
CA ALA A 30 -1.05 -6.16 17.65
C ALA A 30 -2.00 -5.93 16.46
N ASP A 31 -1.51 -5.28 15.40
CA ASP A 31 -2.29 -4.98 14.18
C ASP A 31 -2.50 -6.20 13.25
N GLY A 32 -1.92 -7.36 13.56
CA GLY A 32 -2.00 -8.58 12.74
C GLY A 32 -0.99 -8.63 11.58
N SER A 33 -0.04 -7.69 11.53
CA SER A 33 1.12 -7.76 10.63
C SER A 33 2.18 -8.70 11.21
N THR A 34 2.87 -9.48 10.38
CA THR A 34 3.93 -10.37 10.86
C THR A 34 5.10 -9.56 11.41
N LYS A 35 5.57 -9.93 12.61
CA LYS A 35 6.84 -9.45 13.16
C LYS A 35 7.92 -9.96 12.22
N SER A 36 8.46 -9.07 11.41
CA SER A 36 9.45 -9.31 10.36
C SER A 36 10.78 -9.79 10.93
N ASN A 37 10.82 -11.02 11.42
CA ASN A 37 12.06 -11.67 11.83
C ASN A 37 12.78 -12.35 10.65
N ASP A 38 12.27 -12.18 9.42
CA ASP A 38 12.96 -12.58 8.21
C ASP A 38 14.18 -11.67 7.96
N PRO A 39 15.40 -12.21 7.89
CA PRO A 39 16.60 -11.41 7.59
C PRO A 39 16.50 -10.75 6.20
N ALA A 40 15.71 -11.32 5.29
CA ALA A 40 15.41 -10.74 3.99
C ALA A 40 14.53 -9.47 4.08
N ALA A 41 13.61 -9.38 5.05
CA ALA A 41 12.79 -8.20 5.25
C ALA A 41 13.62 -7.01 5.75
N LYS A 42 14.50 -7.23 6.73
CA LYS A 42 15.44 -6.22 7.23
C LYS A 42 16.35 -5.69 6.13
N LYS A 43 16.84 -6.57 5.25
CA LYS A 43 17.63 -6.17 4.07
C LYS A 43 16.82 -5.29 3.10
N ARG A 44 15.54 -5.64 2.83
CA ARG A 44 14.67 -4.82 1.98
C ARG A 44 14.39 -3.45 2.57
N ASP A 45 14.21 -3.36 3.89
CA ASP A 45 13.95 -2.09 4.56
C ASP A 45 15.22 -1.21 4.59
N ALA A 46 16.40 -1.78 4.82
CA ALA A 46 17.67 -1.06 4.68
C ALA A 46 17.85 -0.48 3.27
N VAL A 47 17.58 -1.26 2.22
CA VAL A 47 17.64 -0.78 0.82
C VAL A 47 16.62 0.34 0.56
N ARG A 48 15.42 0.26 1.16
CA ARG A 48 14.41 1.33 1.03
C ARG A 48 14.87 2.63 1.67
N ASP A 49 15.54 2.55 2.83
CA ASP A 49 16.05 3.73 3.53
C ASP A 49 17.24 4.36 2.80
N GLU A 50 18.15 3.56 2.25
CA GLU A 50 19.21 4.05 1.36
C GLU A 50 18.63 4.76 0.13
N LEU A 51 17.61 4.15 -0.50
CA LEU A 51 16.97 4.72 -1.68
C LEU A 51 16.25 6.03 -1.36
N ARG A 52 15.62 6.15 -0.18
CA ARG A 52 15.06 7.42 0.32
C ARG A 52 16.13 8.48 0.51
N ALA A 53 17.28 8.14 1.12
CA ALA A 53 18.38 9.07 1.30
C ALA A 53 18.94 9.58 -0.04
N HIS A 54 19.09 8.69 -1.03
CA HIS A 54 19.50 9.06 -2.38
C HIS A 54 18.48 9.98 -3.07
N ARG A 55 17.18 9.70 -2.94
CA ARG A 55 16.11 10.56 -3.47
C ARG A 55 16.16 11.95 -2.84
N LEU A 56 16.31 12.07 -1.52
CA LEU A 56 16.42 13.36 -0.83
C LEU A 56 17.66 14.16 -1.28
N LYS A 57 18.79 13.48 -1.49
CA LYS A 57 20.01 14.14 -2.00
C LYS A 57 19.82 14.64 -3.43
N ALA A 58 19.19 13.84 -4.29
CA ALA A 58 18.91 14.21 -5.67
C ALA A 58 17.92 15.38 -5.77
N THR A 59 16.85 15.38 -4.96
CA THR A 59 15.89 16.50 -4.92
C THR A 59 16.54 17.78 -4.41
N LYS A 60 17.39 17.70 -3.38
CA LYS A 60 18.16 18.86 -2.89
C LYS A 60 19.06 19.43 -3.98
N GLN A 61 19.79 18.58 -4.71
CA GLN A 61 20.63 19.03 -5.82
C GLN A 61 19.81 19.63 -6.96
N HIS A 62 18.66 19.04 -7.28
CA HIS A 62 17.75 19.56 -8.30
C HIS A 62 17.18 20.94 -7.91
N LEU A 63 16.76 21.10 -6.66
CA LEU A 63 16.26 22.37 -6.14
C LEU A 63 17.36 23.44 -6.16
N LEU A 64 18.58 23.11 -5.73
CA LEU A 64 19.71 24.05 -5.81
C LEU A 64 20.04 24.45 -7.25
N ARG A 65 20.07 23.48 -8.18
CA ARG A 65 20.26 23.80 -9.61
C ARG A 65 19.16 24.70 -10.14
N ARG A 66 17.91 24.42 -9.80
CA ARG A 66 16.77 25.24 -10.21
C ARG A 66 16.83 26.64 -9.61
N ALA A 67 17.22 26.77 -8.34
CA ALA A 67 17.40 28.06 -7.68
C ALA A 67 18.52 28.87 -8.32
N ILE A 68 19.65 28.24 -8.67
CA ILE A 68 20.75 28.89 -9.38
C ILE A 68 20.31 29.34 -10.78
N VAL A 69 19.59 28.49 -11.53
CA VAL A 69 19.06 28.85 -12.85
C VAL A 69 18.04 29.97 -12.77
N ALA A 70 17.13 29.93 -11.79
CA ALA A 70 16.14 30.98 -11.56
C ALA A 70 16.79 32.29 -11.09
N ALA A 71 17.89 32.24 -10.34
CA ALA A 71 18.66 33.42 -9.94
C ALA A 71 19.56 33.97 -11.07
N ALA A 72 19.90 33.14 -12.07
CA ALA A 72 20.74 33.52 -13.20
C ALA A 72 19.96 34.21 -14.34
N THR A 73 18.63 34.23 -14.30
CA THR A 73 17.78 35.01 -15.20
C THR A 73 17.26 36.25 -14.48
N PRO A 74 17.71 37.47 -14.81
CA PRO A 74 17.06 38.68 -14.36
C PRO A 74 16.16 39.23 -15.47
N GLU A 75 14.85 39.12 -15.29
CA GLU A 75 13.92 40.16 -15.75
C GLU A 75 13.32 40.85 -14.52
N ALA A 76 13.64 42.14 -14.43
CA ALA A 76 12.96 43.26 -13.76
C ALA A 76 12.36 43.09 -12.34
N SER A 77 13.04 43.76 -11.39
CA SER A 77 12.52 44.65 -10.34
C SER A 77 11.46 44.16 -9.34
N THR A 78 11.88 43.97 -8.09
CA THR A 78 11.52 44.77 -6.89
C THR A 78 12.18 44.06 -5.70
N GLY A 79 13.16 44.67 -5.03
CA GLY A 79 12.88 45.49 -3.85
C GLY A 79 13.38 44.78 -2.59
N SER A 80 14.41 45.36 -1.98
CA SER A 80 14.73 45.28 -0.55
C SER A 80 15.36 44.00 0.02
N ALA A 81 16.70 44.09 0.11
CA ALA A 81 17.49 43.87 1.31
C ALA A 81 16.80 43.14 2.48
N VAL A 82 17.30 41.95 2.82
CA VAL A 82 17.38 41.49 4.20
C VAL A 82 18.73 40.84 4.44
N GLN A 83 19.47 41.48 5.35
CA GLN A 83 20.68 40.99 5.98
C GLN A 83 20.34 39.78 6.87
N SER A 84 21.19 38.76 6.88
CA SER A 84 21.39 37.97 8.08
C SER A 84 22.82 37.45 8.14
N LYS A 85 23.54 38.08 9.09
CA LYS A 85 24.80 37.66 9.71
C LYS A 85 24.68 36.23 10.26
N GLN A 86 25.76 35.45 10.13
CA GLN A 86 26.23 34.29 10.93
C GLN A 86 27.04 33.39 9.97
N GLN A 87 28.28 32.96 10.19
CA GLN A 87 29.19 32.93 11.33
C GLN A 87 30.62 32.94 10.77
N GLN A 88 31.47 33.79 11.33
CA GLN A 88 32.92 33.58 11.34
C GLN A 88 33.27 32.93 12.67
N GLN A 89 33.97 31.80 12.63
CA GLN A 89 34.91 31.43 13.68
C GLN A 89 35.87 30.34 13.17
N GLN A 90 37.16 30.59 13.43
CA GLN A 90 38.31 29.68 13.31
C GLN A 90 38.83 29.52 11.86
N SER A 91 40.09 29.81 11.52
CA SER A 91 41.32 29.75 12.29
C SER A 91 42.39 30.67 11.66
N GLN A 92 43.00 31.54 12.46
CA GLN A 92 44.30 32.10 12.13
C GLN A 92 45.39 31.14 12.63
N LEU A 93 46.45 30.94 11.84
CA LEU A 93 47.84 30.97 12.31
C LEU A 93 48.82 30.94 11.12
N ARG A 94 49.36 32.14 10.86
CA ARG A 94 50.75 32.47 10.45
C ARG A 94 51.54 31.47 9.59
N ARG A 95 51.95 31.91 8.40
CA ARG A 95 53.39 32.20 8.15
C ARG A 95 53.61 33.17 6.99
N THR A 96 54.48 34.12 7.28
CA THR A 96 54.99 35.23 6.50
C THR A 96 55.87 34.78 5.33
N ARG A 97 55.66 35.36 4.14
CA ARG A 97 56.76 35.70 3.22
C ARG A 97 56.35 36.85 2.30
N SER A 98 56.90 38.01 2.58
CA SER A 98 56.98 39.18 1.73
C SER A 98 57.87 38.92 0.52
N VAL A 99 57.45 39.40 -0.66
CA VAL A 99 58.24 39.88 -1.83
C VAL A 99 57.22 40.38 -2.87
N PRO A 100 57.53 41.42 -3.66
CA PRO A 100 56.76 42.65 -3.65
C PRO A 100 55.78 42.82 -4.83
N GLN A 101 54.81 43.70 -4.60
CA GLN A 101 54.38 44.76 -5.50
C GLN A 101 54.38 44.42 -7.00
N ASN A 102 53.26 43.87 -7.45
CA ASN A 102 52.67 44.37 -8.68
C ASN A 102 51.19 44.68 -8.37
N GLN A 103 51.00 45.87 -7.81
CA GLN A 103 49.71 46.52 -7.71
C GLN A 103 49.21 46.71 -9.15
N GLN A 104 48.43 45.75 -9.65
CA GLN A 104 47.40 46.11 -10.61
C GLN A 104 46.40 46.94 -9.81
N PRO A 105 46.20 48.24 -10.12
CA PRO A 105 45.08 48.97 -9.56
C PRO A 105 43.80 48.27 -10.02
N ARG A 106 43.20 47.50 -9.11
CA ARG A 106 41.80 47.09 -9.18
C ARG A 106 40.96 48.26 -8.69
N ASP A 107 41.03 49.38 -9.39
CA ASP A 107 40.17 50.55 -9.23
C ASP A 107 40.16 51.33 -10.54
N SER A 108 39.54 50.72 -11.55
CA SER A 108 38.90 51.46 -12.63
C SER A 108 37.76 50.60 -13.15
N VAL A 109 36.66 50.57 -12.41
CA VAL A 109 35.40 50.85 -13.10
C VAL A 109 35.56 52.29 -13.57
N SER A 110 36.30 52.47 -14.67
CA SER A 110 36.23 53.68 -15.46
C SER A 110 34.77 53.79 -15.77
N ALA A 111 34.07 54.71 -15.11
CA ALA A 111 32.77 55.14 -15.56
C ALA A 111 32.93 55.34 -17.07
N LEU A 112 32.25 54.51 -17.87
CA LEU A 112 32.17 54.80 -19.30
C LEU A 112 31.65 56.25 -19.35
N PRO A 113 32.32 57.16 -20.08
CA PRO A 113 31.77 58.49 -20.28
C PRO A 113 30.29 58.36 -20.65
N PRO A 114 29.38 59.13 -20.02
CA PRO A 114 27.94 58.97 -20.20
C PRO A 114 27.55 59.02 -21.68
N GLU A 115 28.26 59.83 -22.47
CA GLU A 115 28.14 59.95 -23.93
C GLU A 115 28.35 58.62 -24.69
N ILE A 116 29.23 57.74 -24.20
CA ILE A 116 29.49 56.41 -24.79
C ILE A 116 28.36 55.43 -24.45
N LEU A 117 27.79 55.55 -23.26
CA LEU A 117 26.66 54.72 -22.83
C LEU A 117 25.40 55.08 -23.62
N ASP A 118 25.15 56.38 -23.79
CA ASP A 118 24.05 56.90 -24.60
C ASP A 118 24.21 56.50 -26.07
N LEU A 119 25.44 56.58 -26.60
CA LEU A 119 25.73 56.09 -27.95
C LEU A 119 25.53 54.58 -28.08
N LEU A 120 25.98 53.75 -27.12
CA LEU A 120 25.80 52.30 -27.16
C LEU A 120 24.32 51.87 -27.06
N LEU A 121 23.49 52.70 -26.41
CA LEU A 121 22.04 52.50 -26.30
C LEU A 121 21.29 52.92 -27.57
N LEU A 122 21.72 54.01 -28.21
CA LEU A 122 21.09 54.60 -29.40
C LEU A 122 21.59 54.00 -30.73
N LEU A 123 22.79 53.41 -30.75
CA LEU A 123 23.41 52.84 -31.96
C LEU A 123 22.69 51.58 -32.48
N PRO A 124 22.29 50.59 -31.65
CA PRO A 124 21.54 49.42 -32.14
C PRO A 124 20.21 49.76 -32.85
N PRO A 125 19.31 50.58 -32.27
CA PRO A 125 18.06 50.94 -32.95
C PRO A 125 18.31 51.85 -34.17
N PHE A 126 19.36 52.67 -34.15
CA PHE A 126 19.76 53.46 -35.32
C PHE A 126 20.24 52.56 -36.47
N LEU A 127 21.12 51.59 -36.21
CA LEU A 127 21.62 50.68 -37.25
C LEU A 127 20.55 49.75 -37.82
N SER A 128 19.58 49.32 -37.01
CA SER A 128 18.45 48.51 -37.49
C SER A 128 17.45 49.29 -38.36
N ASN A 129 17.29 50.59 -38.12
CA ASN A 129 16.27 51.41 -38.76
C ASN A 129 16.82 52.45 -39.77
N ALA A 130 18.14 52.58 -39.89
CA ALA A 130 18.79 53.59 -40.74
C ALA A 130 18.41 53.50 -42.22
N SER A 131 18.14 52.30 -42.74
CA SER A 131 17.74 52.06 -44.14
C SER A 131 16.30 52.50 -44.44
N SER A 132 15.48 52.74 -43.41
CA SER A 132 14.07 53.10 -43.54
C SER A 132 13.78 54.59 -43.33
N MET A 133 14.78 55.42 -42.98
CA MET A 133 14.59 56.82 -42.61
C MET A 133 14.86 57.79 -43.78
N PRO A 134 14.08 58.89 -43.92
CA PRO A 134 14.30 59.89 -44.96
C PRO A 134 15.61 60.67 -44.75
N ASN A 135 16.29 60.98 -45.85
CA ASN A 135 17.64 61.58 -45.87
C ASN A 135 17.76 62.90 -45.06
N SER A 136 16.69 63.70 -45.02
CA SER A 136 16.64 64.94 -44.22
C SER A 136 16.65 64.68 -42.71
N SER A 137 16.01 63.60 -42.25
CA SER A 137 15.99 63.19 -40.84
C SER A 137 17.32 62.55 -40.44
N LEU A 138 17.95 61.79 -41.34
CA LEU A 138 19.30 61.26 -41.14
C LEU A 138 20.33 62.38 -40.94
N ALA A 139 20.27 63.44 -41.76
CA ALA A 139 21.15 64.60 -41.62
C ALA A 139 20.96 65.34 -40.28
N LEU A 140 19.72 65.42 -39.77
CA LEU A 140 19.42 66.03 -38.46
C LEU A 140 19.89 65.18 -37.28
N ILE A 141 19.87 63.85 -37.39
CA ILE A 141 20.33 62.94 -36.33
C ILE A 141 21.86 62.92 -36.29
N LEU A 142 22.53 62.88 -37.44
CA LEU A 142 23.99 62.87 -37.53
C LEU A 142 24.64 64.21 -37.16
N SER A 143 23.88 65.32 -37.19
CA SER A 143 24.36 66.64 -36.79
C SER A 143 24.18 66.94 -35.29
N ARG A 144 23.59 66.03 -34.51
CA ARG A 144 23.38 66.19 -33.06
C ARG A 144 24.27 65.23 -32.25
N PRO A 145 24.75 65.63 -31.06
CA PRO A 145 25.39 64.70 -30.13
C PRO A 145 24.40 63.58 -29.74
N PRO A 146 24.83 62.32 -29.57
CA PRO A 146 26.22 61.84 -29.56
C PRO A 146 26.80 61.46 -30.94
N PHE A 147 26.04 61.60 -32.04
CA PHE A 147 26.49 61.17 -33.38
C PHE A 147 27.43 62.17 -34.07
N SER A 148 27.31 63.46 -33.78
CA SER A 148 28.24 64.49 -34.29
C SER A 148 29.67 64.31 -33.76
N GLU A 149 29.79 63.76 -32.55
CA GLU A 149 31.06 63.49 -31.85
C GLU A 149 31.51 62.04 -32.04
N LEU A 150 30.89 61.30 -32.97
CA LEU A 150 31.21 59.90 -33.21
C LEU A 150 32.68 59.72 -33.60
N ASN A 151 33.26 60.63 -34.38
CA ASN A 151 34.67 60.54 -34.79
C ASN A 151 35.64 60.68 -33.60
N THR A 152 35.30 61.46 -32.58
CA THR A 152 36.11 61.63 -31.37
C THR A 152 35.88 60.49 -30.36
N LEU A 153 34.68 59.92 -30.33
CA LEU A 153 34.32 58.78 -29.47
C LEU A 153 34.74 57.40 -30.06
N PHE A 154 34.94 57.31 -31.37
CA PHE A 154 35.36 56.09 -32.07
C PHE A 154 36.64 55.44 -31.54
N PRO A 155 37.76 56.16 -31.27
CA PRO A 155 38.96 55.54 -30.70
C PRO A 155 38.70 54.94 -29.31
N ILE A 156 37.82 55.54 -28.51
CA ILE A 156 37.47 55.04 -27.17
C ILE A 156 36.56 53.82 -27.28
N LEU A 157 35.58 53.84 -28.19
CA LEU A 157 34.72 52.71 -28.49
C LEU A 157 35.50 51.50 -29.03
N THR A 158 36.40 51.71 -29.98
CA THR A 158 37.22 50.64 -30.54
C THR A 158 38.20 50.06 -29.52
N ALA A 159 38.78 50.89 -28.65
CA ALA A 159 39.61 50.43 -27.53
C ALA A 159 38.80 49.61 -26.51
N THR A 160 37.58 50.04 -26.17
CA THR A 160 36.72 49.29 -25.23
C THR A 160 36.19 48.00 -25.82
N LEU A 161 35.75 47.99 -27.08
CA LEU A 161 35.31 46.78 -27.78
C LEU A 161 36.44 45.76 -27.96
N SER A 162 37.63 46.19 -28.35
CA SER A 162 38.78 45.29 -28.47
C SER A 162 39.21 44.73 -27.11
N ALA A 163 39.17 45.53 -26.04
CA ALA A 163 39.44 45.08 -24.68
C ALA A 163 38.39 44.08 -24.17
N THR A 164 37.10 44.32 -24.42
CA THR A 164 36.02 43.40 -24.01
C THR A 164 36.05 42.11 -24.82
N LEU A 165 36.17 42.19 -26.14
CA LEU A 165 36.28 41.01 -27.01
C LEU A 165 37.52 40.19 -26.67
N SER A 166 38.68 40.82 -26.49
CA SER A 166 39.90 40.08 -26.10
C SER A 166 39.78 39.45 -24.71
N ARG A 167 39.12 40.12 -23.75
CA ARG A 167 38.84 39.56 -22.42
C ARG A 167 37.90 38.36 -22.48
N GLN A 168 36.81 38.46 -23.24
CA GLN A 168 35.85 37.38 -23.44
C GLN A 168 36.49 36.19 -24.16
N THR A 169 37.26 36.47 -25.22
CA THR A 169 37.96 35.44 -25.99
C THR A 169 39.00 34.70 -25.13
N LYS A 170 39.79 35.40 -24.30
CA LYS A 170 40.69 34.77 -23.34
C LYS A 170 39.95 33.95 -22.28
N ALA A 171 38.79 34.43 -21.82
CA ALA A 171 37.97 33.70 -20.87
C ALA A 171 37.43 32.40 -21.47
N LEU A 172 36.88 32.44 -22.69
CA LEU A 172 36.42 31.25 -23.42
C LEU A 172 37.55 30.27 -23.69
N ALA A 173 38.71 30.76 -24.13
CA ALA A 173 39.89 29.93 -24.35
C ALA A 173 40.39 29.24 -23.06
N ARG A 174 40.26 29.90 -21.90
CA ARG A 174 40.56 29.31 -20.59
C ARG A 174 39.53 28.25 -20.18
N VAL A 175 38.24 28.44 -20.50
CA VAL A 175 37.19 27.46 -20.23
C VAL A 175 37.41 26.19 -21.05
N LEU A 176 37.78 26.33 -22.33
CA LEU A 176 38.06 25.19 -23.20
C LEU A 176 39.38 24.50 -22.86
N ASN A 177 40.38 25.26 -22.38
CA ASN A 177 41.69 24.73 -22.01
C ASN A 177 42.02 25.06 -20.53
N PRO A 178 41.38 24.40 -19.56
CA PRO A 178 41.59 24.71 -18.13
C PRO A 178 42.99 24.35 -17.63
N HIS A 179 43.68 23.43 -18.30
CA HIS A 179 45.00 22.95 -17.92
C HIS A 179 46.16 23.71 -18.60
N THR A 180 45.88 24.62 -19.53
CA THR A 180 46.94 25.38 -20.21
C THR A 180 47.35 26.59 -19.39
N ASN A 181 48.66 26.86 -19.36
CA ASN A 181 49.20 28.02 -18.67
C ASN A 181 48.65 29.32 -19.30
N PRO A 182 48.20 30.32 -18.49
CA PRO A 182 47.68 31.60 -18.96
C PRO A 182 48.49 32.29 -20.06
N SER A 183 49.81 32.15 -20.05
CA SER A 183 50.69 32.76 -21.04
C SER A 183 50.51 32.21 -22.46
N TYR A 184 50.07 30.95 -22.60
CA TYR A 184 49.92 30.28 -23.89
C TYR A 184 48.47 30.23 -24.39
N ILE A 185 47.50 30.71 -23.60
CA ILE A 185 46.07 30.71 -23.95
C ILE A 185 45.81 31.42 -25.29
N HIS A 186 46.58 32.48 -25.58
CA HIS A 186 46.50 33.24 -26.82
C HIS A 186 46.67 32.40 -28.10
N ARG A 187 47.43 31.30 -28.05
CA ARG A 187 47.65 30.41 -29.20
C ARG A 187 46.41 29.59 -29.56
N SER A 188 45.50 29.39 -28.60
CA SER A 188 44.25 28.64 -28.79
C SER A 188 43.11 29.49 -29.33
N ILE A 189 43.27 30.82 -29.40
CA ILE A 189 42.23 31.77 -29.83
C ILE A 189 41.76 31.51 -31.28
N PRO A 190 42.65 31.32 -32.27
CA PRO A 190 42.22 31.09 -33.65
C PRO A 190 41.44 29.78 -33.83
N THR A 191 41.72 28.77 -32.98
CA THR A 191 41.08 27.45 -33.04
C THR A 191 39.77 27.37 -32.25
N LEU A 192 39.34 28.44 -31.57
CA LEU A 192 38.12 28.42 -30.76
C LEU A 192 36.88 28.13 -31.60
N ALA A 193 36.75 28.77 -32.76
CA ALA A 193 35.57 28.61 -33.61
C ALA A 193 35.42 27.15 -34.08
N SER A 194 36.49 26.54 -34.60
CA SER A 194 36.46 25.14 -35.06
C SER A 194 36.18 24.18 -33.90
N THR A 195 36.89 24.32 -32.78
CA THR A 195 36.68 23.45 -31.61
C THR A 195 35.27 23.56 -31.03
N THR A 196 34.67 24.76 -31.02
CA THR A 196 33.27 24.91 -30.58
C THR A 196 32.28 24.25 -31.52
N ALA A 197 32.49 24.35 -32.84
CA ALA A 197 31.66 23.66 -33.83
C ALA A 197 31.80 22.14 -33.71
N ASP A 198 33.02 21.64 -33.52
CA ASP A 198 33.29 20.22 -33.32
C ASP A 198 32.66 19.69 -32.02
N LEU A 199 32.70 20.46 -30.94
CA LEU A 199 32.04 20.11 -29.67
C LEU A 199 30.51 20.10 -29.82
N GLN A 200 29.93 21.08 -30.51
CA GLN A 200 28.50 21.10 -30.80
C GLN A 200 28.08 19.90 -31.67
N ALA A 201 28.86 19.57 -32.70
CA ALA A 201 28.65 18.39 -33.54
C ALA A 201 28.78 17.10 -32.72
N SER A 202 29.79 17.00 -31.85
CA SER A 202 29.98 15.85 -30.96
C SER A 202 28.84 15.68 -29.96
N ILE A 203 28.37 16.77 -29.34
CA ILE A 203 27.25 16.74 -28.41
C ILE A 203 25.98 16.28 -29.13
N SER A 204 25.65 16.86 -30.28
CA SER A 204 24.47 16.47 -31.05
C SER A 204 24.55 15.03 -31.57
N ASN A 205 25.72 14.57 -32.01
CA ASN A 205 25.94 13.18 -32.40
C ASN A 205 25.82 12.22 -31.21
N SER A 206 26.36 12.57 -30.05
CA SER A 206 26.27 11.76 -28.83
C SER A 206 24.83 11.68 -28.31
N SER A 207 24.07 12.78 -28.35
CA SER A 207 22.66 12.79 -27.96
C SER A 207 21.81 11.93 -28.91
N ASN A 208 22.09 12.00 -30.22
CA ASN A 208 21.42 11.17 -31.22
C ASN A 208 21.80 9.69 -31.10
N SER A 209 23.04 9.39 -30.78
CA SER A 209 23.49 8.01 -30.53
C SER A 209 22.83 7.42 -29.28
N LEU A 210 22.76 8.20 -28.21
CA LEU A 210 22.11 7.82 -26.96
C LEU A 210 20.59 7.65 -27.12
N SER A 211 19.92 8.51 -27.88
CA SER A 211 18.48 8.34 -28.14
C SER A 211 18.21 7.07 -28.95
N ARG A 212 19.03 6.79 -29.97
CA ARG A 212 18.95 5.54 -30.76
C ARG A 212 19.22 4.30 -29.92
N SER A 213 20.24 4.33 -29.05
CA SER A 213 20.54 3.18 -28.19
C SER A 213 19.42 2.91 -27.18
N ARG A 214 18.81 3.97 -26.61
CA ARG A 214 17.62 3.85 -25.77
C ARG A 214 16.44 3.24 -26.52
N GLN A 215 16.16 3.71 -27.74
CA GLN A 215 15.08 3.16 -28.57
C GLN A 215 15.31 1.68 -28.89
N ARG A 216 16.54 1.30 -29.26
CA ARG A 216 16.89 -0.12 -29.49
C ARG A 216 16.70 -0.95 -28.23
N ALA A 217 17.23 -0.52 -27.09
CA ALA A 217 17.07 -1.24 -25.83
C ALA A 217 15.58 -1.40 -25.43
N THR A 218 14.75 -0.39 -25.65
CA THR A 218 13.29 -0.51 -25.40
C THR A 218 12.61 -1.48 -26.37
N HIS A 219 13.06 -1.53 -27.63
CA HIS A 219 12.54 -2.46 -28.61
C HIS A 219 12.96 -3.91 -28.28
N ASP A 220 14.22 -4.12 -27.92
CA ASP A 220 14.74 -5.43 -27.53
C ASP A 220 14.05 -5.95 -26.25
N LEU A 221 13.81 -5.07 -25.27
CA LEU A 221 13.08 -5.43 -24.06
C LEU A 221 11.63 -5.81 -24.37
N THR A 222 10.91 -5.03 -25.18
CA THR A 222 9.51 -5.33 -25.52
C THR A 222 9.39 -6.62 -26.33
N THR A 223 10.32 -6.88 -27.26
CA THR A 223 10.37 -8.14 -28.01
C THR A 223 10.65 -9.33 -27.09
N HIS A 224 11.63 -9.25 -26.19
CA HIS A 224 11.89 -10.30 -25.20
C HIS A 224 10.70 -10.56 -24.27
N LEU A 225 10.03 -9.52 -23.77
CA LEU A 225 8.81 -9.70 -22.97
C LEU A 225 7.70 -10.37 -23.77
N SER A 226 7.53 -10.02 -25.05
CA SER A 226 6.53 -10.66 -25.91
C SER A 226 6.84 -12.15 -26.15
N GLN A 227 8.12 -12.50 -26.33
CA GLN A 227 8.57 -13.89 -26.47
C GLN A 227 8.34 -14.67 -25.17
N HIS A 228 8.67 -14.09 -24.02
CA HIS A 228 8.43 -14.71 -22.72
C HIS A 228 6.94 -14.93 -22.45
N ALA A 229 6.09 -13.95 -22.77
CA ALA A 229 4.64 -14.10 -22.64
C ALA A 229 4.09 -15.22 -23.52
N ARG A 230 4.60 -15.37 -24.76
CA ARG A 230 4.24 -16.49 -25.64
C ARG A 230 4.70 -17.83 -25.08
N ALA A 231 5.93 -17.90 -24.57
CA ALA A 231 6.46 -19.13 -23.97
C ALA A 231 5.66 -19.56 -22.73
N LEU A 232 5.29 -18.62 -21.85
CA LEU A 232 4.43 -18.89 -20.71
C LEU A 232 3.03 -19.35 -21.15
N ALA A 233 2.42 -18.69 -22.14
CA ALA A 233 1.11 -19.11 -22.65
C ALA A 233 1.15 -20.52 -23.27
N GLN A 234 2.23 -20.88 -23.96
CA GLN A 234 2.44 -22.23 -24.47
C GLN A 234 2.62 -23.24 -23.34
N LEU A 235 3.40 -22.90 -22.30
CA LEU A 235 3.59 -23.76 -21.13
C LEU A 235 2.26 -23.99 -20.40
N VAL A 236 1.45 -22.95 -20.19
CA VAL A 236 0.12 -23.07 -19.60
C VAL A 236 -0.77 -23.99 -20.44
N ARG A 237 -0.81 -23.82 -21.77
CA ARG A 237 -1.58 -24.73 -22.66
C ARG A 237 -1.11 -26.18 -22.58
N VAL A 238 0.19 -26.43 -22.45
CA VAL A 238 0.73 -27.79 -22.27
C VAL A 238 0.38 -28.36 -20.90
N LEU A 239 0.38 -27.54 -19.85
CA LEU A 239 -0.07 -27.97 -18.53
C LEU A 239 -1.57 -28.27 -18.52
N GLU A 240 -2.38 -27.42 -19.16
CA GLU A 240 -3.81 -27.64 -19.33
C GLU A 240 -4.11 -28.89 -20.16
N SER A 241 -3.36 -29.15 -21.23
CA SER A 241 -3.58 -30.35 -22.04
C SER A 241 -3.18 -31.64 -21.31
N LYS A 242 -2.16 -31.60 -20.44
CA LYS A 242 -1.74 -32.76 -19.63
C LYS A 242 -2.62 -33.00 -18.41
N HIS A 243 -2.91 -31.94 -17.65
CA HIS A 243 -3.56 -32.06 -16.35
C HIS A 243 -5.05 -31.73 -16.38
N GLY A 244 -5.52 -30.99 -17.38
CA GLY A 244 -6.93 -30.63 -17.53
C GLY A 244 -7.86 -31.84 -17.69
N PRO A 245 -7.58 -32.79 -18.60
CA PRO A 245 -8.40 -33.99 -18.74
C PRO A 245 -8.40 -34.86 -17.48
N ALA A 246 -7.24 -35.00 -16.83
CA ALA A 246 -7.10 -35.76 -15.58
C ALA A 246 -7.94 -35.15 -14.46
N ALA A 247 -7.84 -33.82 -14.25
CA ALA A 247 -8.61 -33.10 -13.24
C ALA A 247 -10.13 -33.18 -13.51
N ARG A 248 -10.55 -32.91 -14.76
CA ARG A 248 -11.97 -33.00 -15.14
C ARG A 248 -12.52 -34.42 -15.00
N SER A 249 -11.73 -35.44 -15.35
CA SER A 249 -12.16 -36.83 -15.16
C SER A 249 -12.26 -37.24 -13.69
N ALA A 250 -11.38 -36.73 -12.83
CA ALA A 250 -11.47 -36.98 -11.39
C ALA A 250 -12.68 -36.28 -10.76
N GLU A 251 -12.99 -35.05 -11.20
CA GLU A 251 -14.18 -34.31 -10.79
C GLU A 251 -15.46 -35.03 -11.21
N LEU A 252 -15.55 -35.48 -12.47
CA LEU A 252 -16.69 -36.27 -12.94
C LEU A 252 -16.85 -37.57 -12.15
N ARG A 253 -15.77 -38.32 -11.90
CA ARG A 253 -15.84 -39.55 -11.09
C ARG A 253 -16.29 -39.28 -9.64
N ALA A 254 -15.85 -38.17 -9.05
CA ALA A 254 -16.28 -37.78 -7.72
C ALA A 254 -17.77 -37.40 -7.70
N ALA A 255 -18.26 -36.72 -8.73
CA ALA A 255 -19.68 -36.41 -8.89
C ALA A 255 -20.51 -37.68 -9.09
N ASP A 256 -20.07 -38.62 -9.94
CA ASP A 256 -20.73 -39.91 -10.16
C ASP A 256 -20.81 -40.73 -8.87
N ALA A 257 -19.70 -40.85 -8.13
CA ALA A 257 -19.69 -41.54 -6.83
C ALA A 257 -20.59 -40.85 -5.80
N GLY A 258 -20.67 -39.51 -5.83
CA GLY A 258 -21.59 -38.73 -5.00
C GLY A 258 -23.05 -39.05 -5.31
N LEU A 259 -23.42 -39.11 -6.60
CA LEU A 259 -24.76 -39.48 -7.02
C LEU A 259 -25.11 -40.93 -6.67
N GLU A 260 -24.18 -41.86 -6.88
CA GLU A 260 -24.36 -43.26 -6.46
C GLU A 260 -24.63 -43.35 -4.96
N SER A 261 -23.86 -42.64 -4.13
CA SER A 261 -24.06 -42.64 -2.68
C SER A 261 -25.44 -42.11 -2.28
N GLN A 262 -25.98 -41.11 -2.98
CA GLN A 262 -27.32 -40.58 -2.76
C GLN A 262 -28.39 -41.58 -3.18
N ILE A 263 -28.22 -42.27 -4.31
CA ILE A 263 -29.14 -43.32 -4.76
C ILE A 263 -29.17 -44.45 -3.74
N TRP A 264 -28.01 -44.89 -3.24
CA TRP A 264 -27.93 -45.92 -2.21
C TRP A 264 -28.54 -45.48 -0.88
N ALA A 265 -28.37 -44.22 -0.48
CA ALA A 265 -29.02 -43.68 0.71
C ALA A 265 -30.55 -43.72 0.58
N LEU A 266 -31.10 -43.27 -0.55
CA LEU A 266 -32.54 -43.32 -0.81
C LEU A 266 -33.07 -44.77 -0.91
N ALA A 267 -32.30 -45.67 -1.51
CA ALA A 267 -32.64 -47.09 -1.58
C ALA A 267 -32.64 -47.73 -0.18
N ALA A 268 -31.66 -47.41 0.66
CA ALA A 268 -31.60 -47.88 2.04
C ALA A 268 -32.78 -47.33 2.88
N GLU A 269 -33.16 -46.07 2.69
CA GLU A 269 -34.35 -45.48 3.32
C GLU A 269 -35.63 -46.20 2.87
N ALA A 270 -35.79 -46.48 1.58
CA ALA A 270 -36.94 -47.23 1.06
C ALA A 270 -37.00 -48.64 1.67
N LEU A 271 -35.88 -49.36 1.69
CA LEU A 271 -35.79 -50.69 2.31
C LEU A 271 -36.08 -50.66 3.82
N LEU A 272 -35.69 -49.58 4.51
CA LEU A 272 -36.02 -49.38 5.92
C LEU A 272 -37.54 -49.23 6.09
N TRP A 273 -38.21 -48.43 5.26
CA TRP A 273 -39.66 -48.29 5.30
C TRP A 273 -40.38 -49.61 5.00
N ASP A 274 -39.89 -50.39 4.04
CA ASP A 274 -40.44 -51.72 3.74
C ASP A 274 -40.25 -52.68 4.92
N ALA A 275 -39.06 -52.70 5.54
CA ALA A 275 -38.78 -53.51 6.73
C ALA A 275 -39.65 -53.08 7.93
N ARG A 276 -39.88 -51.78 8.13
CA ARG A 276 -40.81 -51.30 9.17
C ARG A 276 -42.23 -51.77 8.91
N ARG A 277 -42.66 -51.79 7.65
CA ARG A 277 -44.01 -52.24 7.26
C ARG A 277 -44.18 -53.75 7.45
N THR A 278 -43.14 -54.55 7.27
CA THR A 278 -43.19 -56.00 7.53
C THR A 278 -43.18 -56.30 9.03
N VAL A 279 -42.37 -55.61 9.83
CA VAL A 279 -42.30 -55.79 11.29
C VAL A 279 -43.56 -55.26 11.99
N TYR A 280 -44.10 -54.12 11.53
CA TYR A 280 -45.32 -53.50 12.07
C TYR A 280 -46.42 -53.46 11.01
N PRO A 281 -47.14 -54.58 10.80
CA PRO A 281 -48.27 -54.59 9.90
C PRO A 281 -49.35 -53.58 10.35
N PRO A 282 -50.23 -53.13 9.45
CA PRO A 282 -51.23 -52.10 9.77
C PRO A 282 -52.17 -52.53 10.91
N GLU A 283 -52.40 -53.83 11.06
CA GLU A 283 -53.18 -54.38 12.18
C GLU A 283 -52.46 -54.20 13.52
N ALA A 284 -51.14 -54.44 13.57
CA ALA A 284 -50.34 -54.22 14.77
C ALA A 284 -50.29 -52.73 15.13
N GLN A 285 -50.17 -51.83 14.14
CA GLN A 285 -50.23 -50.39 14.37
C GLN A 285 -51.60 -49.96 14.93
N ARG A 286 -52.70 -50.50 14.40
CA ARG A 286 -54.05 -50.26 14.94
C ARG A 286 -54.20 -50.81 16.36
N ALA A 287 -53.67 -52.00 16.63
CA ALA A 287 -53.70 -52.60 17.96
C ALA A 287 -52.90 -51.76 18.97
N LEU A 288 -51.70 -51.29 18.61
CA LEU A 288 -50.88 -50.39 19.43
C LEU A 288 -51.58 -49.04 19.66
N ALA A 289 -52.23 -48.48 18.66
CA ALA A 289 -53.02 -47.24 18.81
C ALA A 289 -54.22 -47.43 19.75
N ASN A 290 -54.92 -48.56 19.65
CA ASN A 290 -56.00 -48.91 20.57
C ASN A 290 -55.49 -49.16 22.00
N TYR A 291 -54.35 -49.83 22.14
CA TYR A 291 -53.70 -50.05 23.43
C TYR A 291 -53.27 -48.73 24.08
N ARG A 292 -52.70 -47.80 23.30
CA ARG A 292 -52.37 -46.44 23.76
C ARG A 292 -53.61 -45.69 24.26
N ARG A 293 -54.74 -45.76 23.53
CA ARG A 293 -56.01 -45.17 23.98
C ARG A 293 -56.49 -45.80 25.28
N HIS A 294 -56.45 -47.13 25.37
CA HIS A 294 -56.81 -47.86 26.57
C HIS A 294 -55.93 -47.49 27.78
N LEU A 295 -54.62 -47.34 27.59
CA LEU A 295 -53.69 -46.87 28.63
C LEU A 295 -54.00 -45.43 29.05
N GLY A 296 -54.35 -44.56 28.11
CA GLY A 296 -54.82 -43.20 28.40
C GLY A 296 -56.08 -43.20 29.27
N ASP A 297 -57.08 -44.00 28.90
CA ASP A 297 -58.33 -44.14 29.67
C ASP A 297 -58.07 -44.77 31.04
N ALA A 298 -57.21 -45.78 31.13
CA ALA A 298 -56.83 -46.42 32.39
C ALA A 298 -56.10 -45.44 33.31
N ARG A 299 -55.22 -44.59 32.78
CA ARG A 299 -54.57 -43.50 33.52
C ARG A 299 -55.60 -42.51 34.06
N MET A 300 -56.57 -42.09 33.25
CA MET A 300 -57.64 -41.18 33.69
C MET A 300 -58.46 -41.81 34.81
N ARG A 301 -58.89 -43.06 34.66
CA ARG A 301 -59.64 -43.79 35.71
C ARG A 301 -58.85 -43.94 37.00
N LEU A 302 -57.55 -44.23 36.93
CA LEU A 302 -56.70 -44.33 38.12
C LEU A 302 -56.50 -42.96 38.77
N ALA A 303 -56.33 -41.89 37.99
CA ALA A 303 -56.23 -40.53 38.52
C ALA A 303 -57.53 -40.11 39.23
N ASP A 304 -58.69 -40.43 38.66
CA ASP A 304 -59.97 -40.16 39.29
C ASP A 304 -60.21 -41.02 40.53
N ALA A 305 -59.80 -42.29 40.53
CA ALA A 305 -59.84 -43.16 41.70
C ALA A 305 -58.93 -42.63 42.83
N VAL A 306 -57.73 -42.15 42.50
CA VAL A 306 -56.82 -41.50 43.46
C VAL A 306 -57.50 -40.28 44.10
N ARG A 307 -58.13 -39.42 43.30
CA ARG A 307 -58.88 -38.25 43.80
C ARG A 307 -60.04 -38.64 44.71
N VAL A 308 -60.82 -39.66 44.34
CA VAL A 308 -61.94 -40.15 45.18
C VAL A 308 -61.41 -40.69 46.52
N ARG A 309 -60.31 -41.45 46.51
CA ARG A 309 -59.71 -41.95 47.75
C ARG A 309 -59.10 -40.81 48.58
N GLU A 310 -58.53 -39.78 47.96
CA GLU A 310 -58.09 -38.55 48.65
C GLU A 310 -59.27 -37.85 49.33
N THR A 311 -60.43 -37.77 48.68
CA THR A 311 -61.63 -37.20 49.30
C THR A 311 -62.17 -38.07 50.44
N GLU A 312 -62.21 -39.40 50.27
CA GLU A 312 -62.61 -40.32 51.33
C GLU A 312 -61.67 -40.22 52.55
N LEU A 313 -60.35 -40.13 52.34
CA LEU A 313 -59.37 -39.88 53.41
C LEU A 313 -59.65 -38.56 54.15
N GLY A 314 -60.05 -37.51 53.42
CA GLY A 314 -60.51 -36.25 54.01
C GLY A 314 -61.77 -36.40 54.86
N ASP A 315 -62.76 -37.16 54.38
CA ASP A 315 -64.02 -37.42 55.09
C ASP A 315 -63.82 -38.26 56.37
N TYR A 316 -62.80 -39.13 56.41
CA TYR A 316 -62.39 -39.86 57.61
C TYR A 316 -61.65 -38.97 58.65
N GLY A 317 -61.58 -37.65 58.44
CA GLY A 317 -61.09 -36.68 59.42
C GLY A 317 -59.58 -36.50 59.42
N MET A 318 -58.87 -37.04 58.41
CA MET A 318 -57.44 -36.79 58.25
C MET A 318 -57.18 -35.44 57.58
N SER A 319 -57.48 -34.36 58.30
CA SER A 319 -56.61 -33.19 58.22
C SER A 319 -55.35 -33.50 59.02
N ILE A 320 -54.19 -32.99 58.58
CA ILE A 320 -52.86 -33.19 59.18
C ILE A 320 -52.78 -32.43 60.52
N ILE A 321 -53.69 -32.71 61.45
CA ILE A 321 -53.73 -32.14 62.79
C ILE A 321 -53.57 -33.31 63.75
N GLU A 322 -52.37 -33.38 64.31
CA GLU A 322 -51.92 -34.39 65.25
C GLU A 322 -52.83 -34.47 66.48
N GLY A 323 -53.13 -35.70 66.89
CA GLY A 323 -53.35 -36.01 68.30
C GLY A 323 -54.79 -36.29 68.71
N GLU A 324 -55.38 -37.40 68.25
CA GLU A 324 -56.39 -38.08 69.07
C GLU A 324 -56.34 -39.61 68.89
N SER A 325 -56.45 -40.29 70.02
CA SER A 325 -56.21 -41.73 70.21
C SER A 325 -57.07 -42.61 69.29
N GLY A 326 -56.40 -43.44 68.49
CA GLY A 326 -57.00 -44.24 67.44
C GLY A 326 -57.81 -45.44 67.92
N ASP A 327 -58.98 -45.60 67.28
CA ASP A 327 -59.65 -46.88 67.13
C ASP A 327 -58.74 -47.84 66.32
N GLU A 328 -58.45 -49.05 66.82
CA GLU A 328 -57.64 -50.06 66.11
C GLU A 328 -58.22 -50.42 64.72
N THR A 329 -59.53 -50.22 64.54
CA THR A 329 -60.23 -50.42 63.27
C THR A 329 -59.85 -49.34 62.23
N LYS A 330 -59.68 -48.08 62.64
CA LYS A 330 -59.26 -46.97 61.77
C LYS A 330 -57.82 -47.11 61.33
N GLU A 331 -56.94 -47.60 62.21
CA GLU A 331 -55.53 -47.79 61.87
C GLU A 331 -55.34 -48.90 60.83
N ARG A 332 -56.10 -50.00 60.94
CA ARG A 332 -56.07 -51.09 59.94
C ARG A 332 -56.58 -50.63 58.58
N THR A 333 -57.70 -49.92 58.53
CA THR A 333 -58.24 -49.39 57.26
C THR A 333 -57.28 -48.38 56.63
N MET A 334 -56.58 -47.57 57.42
CA MET A 334 -55.56 -46.65 56.90
C MET A 334 -54.34 -47.35 56.32
N ARG A 335 -53.84 -48.41 56.95
CA ARG A 335 -52.73 -49.19 56.36
C ARG A 335 -53.14 -49.84 55.06
N GLU A 336 -54.39 -50.29 54.95
CA GLU A 336 -54.94 -50.84 53.72
C GLU A 336 -55.09 -49.77 52.63
N ILE A 337 -55.62 -48.58 52.94
CA ILE A 337 -55.75 -47.47 51.99
C ILE A 337 -54.37 -46.99 51.52
N ALA A 338 -53.41 -46.81 52.43
CA ALA A 338 -52.05 -46.39 52.08
C ALA A 338 -51.31 -47.44 51.23
N ARG A 339 -51.59 -48.73 51.45
CA ARG A 339 -51.08 -49.81 50.60
C ARG A 339 -51.68 -49.74 49.20
N VAL A 340 -53.00 -49.59 49.10
CA VAL A 340 -53.70 -49.46 47.80
C VAL A 340 -53.24 -48.21 47.04
N TRP A 341 -52.98 -47.10 47.73
CA TRP A 341 -52.48 -45.87 47.12
C TRP A 341 -51.08 -46.05 46.51
N ARG A 342 -50.16 -46.69 47.26
CA ARG A 342 -48.84 -47.06 46.72
C ARG A 342 -48.95 -47.98 45.49
N GLU A 343 -49.85 -48.95 45.52
CA GLU A 343 -50.10 -49.84 44.38
C GLU A 343 -50.72 -49.10 43.17
N MET A 344 -51.55 -48.08 43.41
CA MET A 344 -52.10 -47.22 42.35
C MET A 344 -51.04 -46.28 41.75
N GLU A 345 -50.17 -45.73 42.59
CA GLU A 345 -49.08 -44.86 42.16
C GLU A 345 -48.06 -45.61 41.31
N THR A 346 -47.69 -46.84 41.71
CA THR A 346 -46.83 -47.71 40.89
C THR A 346 -47.46 -47.99 39.53
N ARG A 347 -48.76 -48.32 39.48
CA ARG A 347 -49.48 -48.57 38.23
C ARG A 347 -49.57 -47.32 37.34
N LEU A 348 -49.77 -46.14 37.93
CA LEU A 348 -49.76 -44.88 37.19
C LEU A 348 -48.39 -44.61 36.57
N ASN A 349 -47.30 -44.93 37.26
CA ASN A 349 -45.95 -44.76 36.74
C ASN A 349 -45.60 -45.79 35.65
N GLU A 350 -46.07 -47.03 35.77
CA GLU A 350 -45.98 -48.04 34.70
C GLU A 350 -46.73 -47.60 33.44
N ILE A 351 -47.98 -47.13 33.59
CA ILE A 351 -48.78 -46.65 32.46
C ILE A 351 -48.13 -45.41 31.80
N LYS A 352 -47.53 -44.50 32.58
CA LYS A 352 -46.77 -43.38 32.02
C LYS A 352 -45.58 -43.88 31.19
N ALA A 353 -44.78 -44.81 31.74
CA ALA A 353 -43.62 -45.37 31.04
C ALA A 353 -44.03 -46.10 29.74
N ASP A 354 -45.15 -46.81 29.74
CA ASP A 354 -45.65 -47.51 28.54
C ASP A 354 -46.25 -46.54 27.51
N LEU A 355 -46.86 -45.43 27.95
CA LEU A 355 -47.27 -44.35 27.04
C LEU A 355 -46.07 -43.65 26.39
N ASP A 356 -44.99 -43.44 27.15
CA ASP A 356 -43.74 -42.84 26.66
C ASP A 356 -43.01 -43.76 25.67
N ARG A 357 -43.17 -45.09 25.77
CA ARG A 357 -42.65 -46.06 24.79
C ARG A 357 -43.44 -46.10 23.49
N LEU A 358 -44.70 -45.67 23.52
CA LEU A 358 -45.62 -45.68 22.38
C LEU A 358 -45.74 -44.31 21.67
N GLY A 359 -45.00 -43.29 22.14
CA GLY A 359 -44.92 -41.95 21.56
C GLY A 359 -43.50 -41.63 21.10
#